data_AF-A0A7V5K1I6-F1
#
_entry.id   AF-A0A7V5K1I6-F1
#
_cell.length_a   1.000
_cell.length_b   1.000
_cell.length_c   1.000
_cell.angle_alpha   90.00
_cell.angle_beta   90.00
_cell.angle_gamma   90.00
#
_symmetry.space_group_name_H-M   'P 1'
#
loop_
_entity.id
_entity.type
_entity.pdbx_description
1 polymer ?
#
loop_
_entity_poly.entity_id
_entity_poly.type
_entity_poly.pdbx_seq_one_letter_code
_entity_poly.pdbx_strand_id
1 'polypeptide(L)'
;MMVSQVNNITMANNPNTQRVPKKSLDMQDFIQLFITQLQYQDPMNPIENNEMAIQLALFNQVDQLFKINKTLDTLVNMAKSLDLAYISNLVGKKVRVETNVGRVENGEFLGGEFNLDEPVNYLEIVIKDDKGNLVDKIQLSGLKAGN
;
A
#
# COMPACT_ATOMS: atom_id res chain seq x y z
N MET A 1 6.20 -23.65 30.75
CA MET A 1 5.54 -23.25 32.02
C MET A 1 4.28 -22.47 31.69
N MET A 2 3.16 -22.88 32.30
CA MET A 2 1.84 -22.20 32.50
C MET A 2 1.08 -21.74 31.24
N VAL A 3 0.15 -22.49 30.64
CA VAL A 3 -1.26 -22.90 30.97
C VAL A 3 -2.34 -21.80 30.97
N SER A 4 -3.31 -22.02 30.06
CA SER A 4 -4.76 -21.83 30.11
C SER A 4 -5.39 -20.63 30.83
N GLN A 5 -6.20 -19.87 30.06
CA GLN A 5 -7.52 -19.44 30.53
C GLN A 5 -8.57 -19.63 29.44
N VAL A 6 -9.35 -20.71 29.56
CA VAL A 6 -10.70 -20.83 29.03
C VAL A 6 -11.57 -21.23 30.22
N ASN A 7 -12.53 -20.39 30.62
CA ASN A 7 -13.91 -20.81 30.91
C ASN A 7 -14.83 -19.67 31.39
N ASN A 8 -15.90 -19.49 30.60
CA ASN A 8 -17.31 -19.30 30.96
C ASN A 8 -17.74 -18.35 32.07
N ILE A 9 -18.55 -17.35 31.70
CA ILE A 9 -19.86 -17.12 32.35
C ILE A 9 -20.88 -16.58 31.32
N THR A 10 -21.90 -17.36 31.01
CA THR A 10 -23.17 -16.95 30.39
C THR A 10 -24.06 -16.36 31.47
N MET A 11 -24.55 -15.11 31.35
CA MET A 11 -25.82 -14.63 31.95
C MET A 11 -26.33 -13.30 31.32
N ALA A 12 -27.56 -13.37 30.80
CA ALA A 12 -28.66 -12.40 30.84
C ALA A 12 -28.51 -10.93 30.34
N ASN A 13 -29.32 -10.64 29.32
CA ASN A 13 -29.96 -9.37 28.89
C ASN A 13 -29.79 -8.11 29.78
N ASN A 14 -29.23 -7.06 29.17
CA ASN A 14 -29.72 -5.69 29.35
C ASN A 14 -29.36 -4.85 28.10
N PRO A 15 -30.31 -4.33 27.30
CA PRO A 15 -30.00 -3.44 26.19
C PRO A 15 -29.75 -2.03 26.74
N ASN A 16 -28.69 -1.88 27.54
CA ASN A 16 -28.18 -0.56 27.86
C ASN A 16 -27.46 -0.08 26.59
N THR A 17 -28.18 0.73 25.83
CA THR A 17 -27.66 1.52 24.71
C THR A 17 -26.47 2.35 25.20
N GLN A 18 -25.28 1.75 25.17
CA GLN A 18 -24.05 2.52 25.15
C GLN A 18 -24.11 3.35 23.87
N ARG A 19 -24.57 4.60 24.01
CA ARG A 19 -24.30 5.65 23.05
C ARG A 19 -22.78 5.73 22.97
N VAL A 20 -22.21 5.00 22.02
CA VAL A 20 -20.85 5.22 21.55
C VAL A 20 -20.84 6.70 21.16
N PRO A 21 -20.05 7.56 21.82
CA PRO A 21 -19.97 8.96 21.43
C PRO A 21 -19.38 8.97 20.02
N LYS A 22 -20.25 9.09 19.01
CA LYS A 22 -19.84 9.37 17.63
C LYS A 22 -19.09 10.69 17.68
N LYS A 23 -17.78 10.63 17.48
CA LYS A 23 -16.85 11.77 17.51
C LYS A 23 -17.08 12.77 16.37
N SER A 24 -18.03 12.50 15.48
CA SER A 24 -18.47 13.41 14.43
C SER A 24 -19.91 13.78 14.71
N LEU A 25 -20.16 15.06 14.99
CA LEU A 25 -21.48 15.65 14.84
C LEU A 25 -21.93 15.35 13.40
N ASP A 26 -22.85 14.40 13.24
CA ASP A 26 -23.24 13.93 11.91
C ASP A 26 -24.06 15.05 11.27
N MET A 27 -23.78 15.39 10.01
CA MET A 27 -24.52 16.39 9.25
C MET A 27 -26.06 16.19 9.36
N GLN A 28 -26.49 14.94 9.55
CA GLN A 28 -27.88 14.54 9.76
C GLN A 28 -28.48 15.12 11.07
N ASP A 29 -27.72 15.14 12.17
CA ASP A 29 -28.17 15.72 13.43
C ASP A 29 -28.32 17.26 13.33
N PHE A 30 -27.49 17.89 12.47
CA PHE A 30 -27.58 19.32 12.21
C PHE A 30 -28.71 19.69 11.25
N ILE A 31 -28.91 18.92 10.17
CA ILE A 31 -30.06 19.08 9.27
C ILE A 31 -31.37 18.88 10.04
N GLN A 32 -31.40 17.95 10.99
CA GLN A 32 -32.55 17.75 11.88
C GLN A 32 -32.81 18.99 12.75
N LEU A 33 -31.76 19.59 13.31
CA LEU A 33 -31.88 20.84 14.07
C LEU A 33 -32.34 22.01 13.18
N PHE A 34 -31.81 22.10 11.95
CA PHE A 34 -32.15 23.12 10.96
C PHE A 34 -33.61 23.04 10.51
N ILE A 35 -34.13 21.84 10.22
CA ILE A 35 -35.55 21.63 9.88
C ILE A 35 -36.46 21.94 11.08
N THR A 36 -36.02 21.58 12.29
CA THR A 36 -36.77 21.86 13.53
C THR A 36 -36.88 23.37 13.78
N GLN A 37 -35.83 24.14 13.50
CA GLN A 37 -35.89 25.61 13.57
C GLN A 37 -36.78 26.19 12.47
N LEU A 38 -36.74 25.67 11.25
CA LEU A 38 -37.59 26.10 10.12
C LEU A 38 -39.08 25.88 10.36
N GLN A 39 -39.46 24.85 11.12
CA GLN A 39 -40.85 24.60 11.54
C GLN A 39 -41.37 25.57 12.62
N TYR A 40 -40.48 26.29 13.32
CA TYR A 40 -40.82 27.15 14.46
C TYR A 40 -40.49 28.65 14.24
N GLN A 41 -40.15 29.08 13.02
CA GLN A 41 -39.91 30.49 12.70
C GLN A 41 -41.23 31.22 12.35
N ASP A 42 -41.46 32.35 13.01
CA ASP A 42 -42.53 33.32 12.71
C ASP A 42 -42.19 34.06 11.38
N PRO A 43 -43.13 34.19 10.40
CA PRO A 43 -42.82 34.65 9.04
C PRO A 43 -42.24 36.07 8.87
N MET A 44 -42.14 36.86 9.93
CA MET A 44 -41.84 38.30 9.87
C MET A 44 -40.34 38.67 9.91
N ASN A 45 -39.39 37.76 10.16
CA ASN A 45 -37.96 38.09 10.17
C ASN A 45 -37.05 36.95 9.65
N PRO A 46 -36.72 36.92 8.34
CA PRO A 46 -36.05 35.77 7.71
C PRO A 46 -34.49 35.75 7.75
N ILE A 47 -33.80 36.51 8.59
CA ILE A 47 -32.40 36.94 8.28
C ILE A 47 -31.25 36.25 9.06
N GLU A 48 -31.44 35.11 9.75
CA GLU A 48 -30.29 34.42 10.43
C GLU A 48 -29.95 33.02 9.89
N ASN A 49 -30.68 32.49 8.90
CA ASN A 49 -30.52 31.10 8.46
C ASN A 49 -29.46 30.89 7.34
N ASN A 50 -28.94 31.96 6.74
CA ASN A 50 -28.08 31.85 5.56
C ASN A 50 -26.59 31.64 5.93
N GLU A 51 -26.12 32.27 7.01
CA GLU A 51 -24.71 32.18 7.43
C GLU A 51 -24.37 30.78 7.96
N MET A 52 -25.30 30.14 8.67
CA MET A 52 -25.18 28.77 9.14
C MET A 52 -25.21 27.75 7.98
N ALA A 53 -26.07 27.97 6.97
CA ALA A 53 -26.08 27.14 5.75
C ALA A 53 -24.77 27.24 4.96
N ILE A 54 -24.15 28.44 4.94
CA ILE A 54 -22.83 28.65 4.33
C ILE A 54 -21.73 27.90 5.11
N GLN A 55 -21.74 27.97 6.44
CA GLN A 55 -20.79 27.22 7.28
C GLN A 55 -20.94 25.70 7.14
N LEU A 56 -22.16 25.20 6.94
CA LEU A 56 -22.41 23.79 6.63
C LEU A 56 -21.89 23.38 5.26
N ALA A 57 -22.10 24.20 4.23
CA ALA A 57 -21.59 23.93 2.89
C ALA A 57 -20.05 23.86 2.91
N LEU A 58 -19.39 24.74 3.68
CA LEU A 58 -17.95 24.72 3.91
C LEU A 58 -17.52 23.43 4.64
N PHE A 59 -18.22 23.02 5.70
CA PHE A 59 -17.90 21.79 6.42
C PHE A 59 -18.08 20.54 5.55
N ASN A 60 -19.13 20.48 4.73
CA ASN A 60 -19.34 19.41 3.75
C ASN A 60 -18.21 19.31 2.74
N GLN A 61 -17.73 20.44 2.23
CA GLN A 61 -16.60 20.45 1.31
C GLN A 61 -15.35 19.90 1.99
N VAL A 62 -15.09 20.27 3.24
CA VAL A 62 -13.96 19.74 4.02
C VAL A 62 -14.11 18.23 4.28
N ASP A 63 -15.29 17.74 4.66
CA ASP A 63 -15.53 16.30 4.85
C ASP A 63 -15.41 15.51 3.53
N GLN A 64 -15.88 16.08 2.41
CA GLN A 64 -15.65 15.50 1.08
C GLN A 64 -14.15 15.44 0.74
N LEU A 65 -13.37 16.47 1.07
CA LEU A 65 -11.91 16.45 0.92
C LEU A 65 -11.27 15.35 1.78
N PHE A 66 -11.73 15.16 3.02
CA PHE A 66 -11.27 14.04 3.87
C PHE A 66 -11.61 12.67 3.27
N LYS A 67 -12.81 12.51 2.69
CA LYS A 67 -13.23 11.27 2.00
C LYS A 67 -12.39 10.99 0.75
N ILE A 68 -12.07 12.03 -0.02
CA ILE A 68 -11.18 11.92 -1.18
C ILE A 68 -9.80 11.45 -0.73
N ASN A 69 -9.21 12.07 0.29
CA ASN A 69 -7.91 11.64 0.83
C ASN A 69 -7.93 10.16 1.27
N LYS A 70 -8.98 9.71 1.99
CA LYS A 70 -9.11 8.29 2.35
C LYS A 70 -9.22 7.35 1.14
N THR A 71 -9.89 7.80 0.08
CA THR A 71 -10.04 7.02 -1.15
C THR A 71 -8.69 6.91 -1.86
N LEU A 72 -7.91 7.99 -1.90
CA LEU A 72 -6.54 7.99 -2.43
C LEU A 72 -5.62 7.07 -1.62
N ASP A 73 -5.69 7.11 -0.28
CA ASP A 73 -4.93 6.19 0.58
C ASP A 73 -5.29 4.73 0.29
N THR A 74 -6.57 4.43 0.08
CA THR A 74 -7.05 3.09 -0.26
C THR A 74 -6.50 2.64 -1.62
N LEU A 75 -6.48 3.53 -2.61
CA LEU A 75 -5.92 3.25 -3.93
C LEU A 75 -4.41 2.96 -3.86
N VAL A 76 -3.66 3.77 -3.10
CA VAL A 76 -2.22 3.54 -2.88
C VAL A 76 -1.97 2.18 -2.22
N ASN A 77 -2.79 1.81 -1.23
CA ASN A 77 -2.67 0.50 -0.59
C ASN A 77 -3.01 -0.67 -1.53
N MET A 78 -3.99 -0.49 -2.42
CA MET A 78 -4.32 -1.47 -3.44
C MET A 78 -3.19 -1.65 -4.45
N ALA A 79 -2.55 -0.56 -4.89
CA ALA A 79 -1.36 -0.61 -5.75
C ALA A 79 -0.21 -1.39 -5.10
N LYS A 80 0.09 -1.13 -3.82
CA LYS A 80 1.11 -1.90 -3.06
C LYS A 80 0.78 -3.40 -2.96
N SER A 81 -0.51 -3.73 -2.84
CA SER A 81 -0.96 -5.13 -2.77
C SER A 81 -0.75 -5.87 -4.09
N LEU A 82 -0.88 -5.17 -5.23
CA LEU A 82 -0.57 -5.73 -6.55
C LEU A 82 0.93 -6.04 -6.68
N ASP A 83 1.81 -5.14 -6.22
CA ASP A 83 3.26 -5.39 -6.19
C ASP A 83 3.61 -6.65 -5.39
N LEU A 84 2.98 -6.84 -4.23
CA LEU A 84 3.17 -8.05 -3.42
C LEU A 84 2.71 -9.32 -4.13
N ALA A 85 1.61 -9.25 -4.89
CA ALA A 85 1.13 -10.38 -5.68
C ALA A 85 2.12 -10.74 -6.82
N TYR A 86 2.75 -9.76 -7.47
CA TYR A 86 3.82 -10.01 -8.44
C TYR A 86 5.02 -10.69 -7.79
N ILE A 87 5.46 -10.21 -6.62
CA ILE A 87 6.58 -10.82 -5.87
C ILE A 87 6.25 -12.25 -5.45
N SER A 88 5.01 -12.50 -5.01
CA SER A 88 4.57 -13.84 -4.61
C SER A 88 4.66 -14.85 -5.77
N ASN A 89 4.43 -14.40 -7.01
CA ASN A 89 4.60 -15.22 -8.20
C ASN A 89 6.08 -15.52 -8.53
N LEU A 90 7.03 -14.75 -8.01
CA LEU A 90 8.47 -15.00 -8.19
C LEU A 90 9.02 -16.06 -7.24
N VAL A 91 8.28 -16.43 -6.18
CA VAL A 91 8.71 -17.47 -5.24
C VAL A 91 8.91 -18.79 -5.98
N GLY A 92 10.12 -19.35 -5.86
CA GLY A 92 10.51 -20.59 -6.55
C GLY A 92 10.82 -20.43 -8.04
N LYS A 93 10.73 -19.23 -8.62
CA LYS A 93 11.20 -18.94 -9.97
C LYS A 93 12.64 -18.45 -9.95
N LYS A 94 13.40 -18.77 -11.00
CA LYS A 94 14.70 -18.16 -11.25
C LYS A 94 14.47 -16.80 -11.90
N VAL A 95 15.05 -15.75 -11.31
CA VAL A 95 15.02 -14.39 -11.84
C VAL A 95 16.42 -13.95 -12.21
N ARG A 96 16.52 -13.09 -13.22
CA ARG A 96 17.78 -12.45 -13.60
C ARG A 96 17.93 -11.16 -12.79
N VAL A 97 19.14 -10.93 -12.29
CA VAL A 97 19.50 -9.72 -11.56
C VAL A 97 20.78 -9.19 -12.15
N GLU A 98 20.87 -7.86 -12.27
CA GLU A 98 22.08 -7.20 -12.73
C GLU A 98 23.11 -7.24 -11.61
N THR A 99 24.12 -8.10 -11.76
CA THR A 99 25.19 -8.26 -10.79
C THR A 99 26.43 -8.87 -11.46
N ASN A 100 27.59 -8.60 -10.88
CA ASN A 100 28.85 -9.26 -11.21
C ASN A 100 29.14 -10.46 -10.28
N VAL A 101 28.22 -10.79 -9.38
CA VAL A 101 28.35 -11.93 -8.45
C VAL A 101 27.39 -13.03 -8.89
N GLY A 102 27.93 -14.11 -9.42
CA GLY A 102 27.11 -15.27 -9.74
C GLY A 102 27.01 -16.23 -8.55
N ARG A 103 25.82 -16.81 -8.37
CA ARG A 103 25.51 -17.70 -7.26
C ARG A 103 25.72 -19.16 -7.68
N VAL A 104 26.41 -19.91 -6.83
CA VAL A 104 26.63 -21.34 -6.97
C VAL A 104 25.74 -22.06 -5.96
N GLU A 105 24.88 -22.97 -6.42
CA GLU A 105 24.04 -23.82 -5.57
C GLU A 105 24.36 -25.29 -5.83
N ASN A 106 24.58 -26.08 -4.78
CA ASN A 106 24.93 -27.50 -4.88
C ASN A 106 26.17 -27.80 -5.76
N GLY A 107 27.09 -26.84 -5.86
CA GLY A 107 28.29 -26.97 -6.70
C GLY A 107 28.07 -26.59 -8.17
N GLU A 108 26.85 -26.23 -8.57
CA GLU A 108 26.54 -25.75 -9.92
C GLU A 108 26.36 -24.24 -9.96
N PHE A 109 26.98 -23.60 -10.94
CA PHE A 109 26.75 -22.22 -11.25
C PHE A 109 25.36 -22.03 -11.87
N LEU A 110 24.54 -21.13 -11.32
CA LEU A 110 23.17 -20.91 -11.79
C LEU A 110 23.07 -20.25 -13.18
N GLY A 111 24.18 -19.85 -13.76
CA GLY A 111 24.27 -19.18 -15.05
C GLY A 111 24.31 -17.66 -14.93
N GLY A 112 24.69 -17.01 -16.02
CA GLY A 112 24.73 -15.56 -16.14
C GLY A 112 24.71 -15.18 -17.61
N GLU A 113 24.25 -13.97 -17.89
CA GLU A 113 24.29 -13.36 -19.22
C GLU A 113 24.96 -11.99 -19.09
N PHE A 114 25.53 -11.53 -20.19
CA PHE A 114 26.09 -10.19 -20.30
C PHE A 114 25.55 -9.59 -21.59
N ASN A 115 25.28 -8.29 -21.55
CA ASN A 115 24.87 -7.54 -22.74
C ASN A 115 26.10 -6.80 -23.28
N LEU A 116 26.28 -6.84 -24.60
CA LEU A 116 27.30 -6.07 -25.28
C LEU A 116 26.65 -4.94 -26.08
N ASP A 117 26.98 -3.69 -25.76
CA ASP A 117 26.47 -2.53 -26.48
C ASP A 117 26.98 -2.47 -27.94
N GLU A 118 28.19 -3.00 -28.17
CA GLU A 118 28.87 -3.01 -29.46
C GLU A 118 29.45 -4.40 -29.76
N PRO A 119 29.68 -4.76 -31.04
CA PRO A 119 30.34 -6.01 -31.39
C PRO A 119 31.78 -6.03 -30.85
N VAL A 120 32.13 -7.09 -30.12
CA VAL A 120 33.44 -7.25 -29.48
C VAL A 120 34.17 -8.44 -30.08
N ASN A 121 35.38 -8.19 -30.61
CA ASN A 121 36.21 -9.24 -31.20
C ASN A 121 36.81 -10.18 -30.15
N TYR A 122 37.07 -9.67 -28.94
CA TYR A 122 37.68 -10.43 -27.85
C TYR A 122 37.13 -9.98 -26.49
N LEU A 123 36.59 -10.92 -25.73
CA LEU A 123 36.07 -10.73 -24.37
C LEU A 123 36.69 -11.80 -23.45
N GLU A 124 37.26 -11.37 -22.34
CA GLU A 124 37.73 -12.26 -21.26
C GLU A 124 36.83 -12.09 -20.03
N ILE A 125 36.15 -13.17 -19.65
CA ILE A 125 35.39 -13.25 -18.39
C ILE A 125 36.30 -13.87 -17.34
N VAL A 126 36.52 -13.14 -16.25
CA VAL A 126 37.40 -13.54 -15.16
C VAL A 126 36.57 -13.91 -13.94
N ILE A 127 36.61 -15.17 -13.54
CA ILE A 127 35.89 -15.69 -12.37
C ILE A 127 36.85 -15.67 -11.17
N LYS A 128 36.43 -15.01 -10.09
CA LYS A 128 37.20 -14.87 -8.85
C LYS A 128 36.44 -15.45 -7.66
N ASP A 129 37.17 -15.92 -6.66
CA ASP A 129 36.60 -16.32 -5.37
C ASP A 129 36.30 -15.10 -4.47
N ASP A 130 35.77 -15.36 -3.28
CA ASP A 130 35.46 -14.36 -2.25
C ASP A 130 36.70 -13.58 -1.75
N LYS A 131 37.89 -14.17 -1.90
CA LYS A 131 39.18 -13.59 -1.53
C LYS A 131 39.87 -12.88 -2.69
N GLY A 132 39.25 -12.85 -3.88
CA GLY A 132 39.78 -12.22 -5.08
C GLY A 132 40.81 -13.05 -5.84
N ASN A 133 41.04 -14.31 -5.46
CA ASN A 133 41.89 -15.22 -6.22
C ASN A 133 41.19 -15.62 -7.51
N LEU A 134 41.99 -15.83 -8.56
CA LEU A 134 41.49 -16.31 -9.85
C LEU A 134 41.07 -17.77 -9.72
N VAL A 135 39.79 -18.04 -9.99
CA VAL A 135 39.23 -19.39 -10.03
C VAL A 135 39.24 -19.91 -11.46
N ASP A 136 38.82 -19.08 -12.42
CA ASP A 136 38.76 -19.49 -13.82
C ASP A 136 38.76 -18.27 -14.76
N LYS A 137 39.05 -18.52 -16.04
CA LYS A 137 38.99 -17.52 -17.12
C LYS A 137 38.34 -18.12 -18.36
N ILE A 138 37.32 -17.43 -18.87
CA ILE A 138 36.63 -17.80 -20.09
C ILE A 138 36.94 -16.75 -21.14
N GLN A 139 37.45 -17.19 -22.29
CA GLN A 139 37.79 -16.32 -23.42
C GLN A 139 36.80 -16.56 -24.55
N LEU A 140 36.19 -15.47 -25.03
CA LEU A 140 35.20 -15.47 -26.08
C LEU A 140 35.66 -14.53 -27.20
N SER A 141 35.41 -14.92 -28.44
CA SER A 141 35.81 -14.15 -29.62
C SER A 141 34.71 -14.08 -30.66
N GLY A 142 34.64 -12.94 -31.37
CA GLY A 142 33.68 -12.74 -32.47
C GLY A 142 32.23 -12.55 -31.99
N LEU A 143 32.03 -11.80 -30.91
CA LEU A 143 30.72 -11.53 -30.34
C LEU A 143 30.05 -10.34 -31.04
N LYS A 144 28.75 -10.45 -31.30
CA LYS A 144 27.91 -9.35 -31.82
C LYS A 144 27.32 -8.55 -30.66
N ALA A 145 26.86 -7.34 -30.95
CA ALA A 145 26.10 -6.55 -29.98
C ALA A 145 24.77 -7.25 -29.63
N GLY A 146 24.32 -7.08 -28.39
CA GLY A 146 23.13 -7.68 -27.82
C GLY A 146 23.41 -8.74 -26.74
N ASN A 147 22.35 -9.49 -26.42
CA ASN A 147 22.36 -10.60 -25.46
C ASN A 147 22.63 -11.95 -26.14
#